data_AF-A0A2W3JJF6-F1
#
_entry.id   AF-A0A2W3JJF6-F1
#
_cell.length_a   1.000
_cell.length_b   1.000
_cell.length_c   1.000
_cell.angle_alpha   90.00
_cell.angle_beta   90.00
_cell.angle_gamma   90.00
#
_symmetry.space_group_name_H-M   'P 1'
#
loop_
_entity.id
_entity.type
_entity.pdbx_description
1 polymer ?
#
loop_
_entity_poly.entity_id
_entity_poly.type
_entity_poly.pdbx_seq_one_letter_code
_entity_poly.pdbx_strand_id
1 'polypeptide(L)'
;MTTEMNDVTNHQPNRKSNDENIMAMLIYLLSLFTSIIGPLIIWLLKKDESKLVDRAGKNYLNYTISYIIWSIVLVVITLIGVFLIATDISFIIIIGFIITFIGILSIFAFSILSFVFTIIACVKYYNGQEYVIPLTIRFI
;
A
#
# COMPACT_ATOMS: atom_id res chain seq x y z
N MET A 1 -16.78 49.19 27.84
CA MET A 1 -17.26 47.84 28.19
C MET A 1 -16.94 46.96 26.99
N THR A 2 -15.80 46.27 27.06
CA THR A 2 -15.01 45.73 25.93
C THR A 2 -15.02 44.19 25.92
N THR A 3 -16.14 43.57 26.31
CA THR A 3 -16.14 42.17 26.75
C THR A 3 -16.66 41.17 25.71
N GLU A 4 -16.74 41.51 24.42
CA GLU A 4 -17.21 40.54 23.40
C GLU A 4 -16.21 40.25 22.27
N MET A 5 -15.01 40.83 22.29
CA MET A 5 -14.01 40.60 21.23
C MET A 5 -12.97 39.52 21.58
N ASN A 6 -13.24 38.69 22.58
CA ASN A 6 -12.33 37.63 23.05
C ASN A 6 -12.77 36.20 22.73
N ASP A 7 -13.88 35.99 21.99
CA ASP A 7 -14.33 34.63 21.64
C ASP A 7 -13.86 34.17 20.24
N VAL A 8 -12.88 34.86 19.64
CA VAL A 8 -12.30 34.48 18.34
C VAL A 8 -11.06 33.63 18.49
N THR A 9 -10.57 33.44 19.72
CA THR A 9 -9.50 32.48 19.97
C THR A 9 -10.05 31.11 20.31
N ASN A 10 -10.02 30.26 19.29
CA ASN A 10 -9.32 28.98 19.38
C ASN A 10 -10.18 27.80 19.85
N HIS A 11 -10.79 27.11 18.88
CA HIS A 11 -10.34 25.78 18.51
C HIS A 11 -10.79 25.49 17.05
N GLN A 12 -9.86 25.63 16.09
CA GLN A 12 -9.97 25.04 14.75
C GLN A 12 -9.16 23.71 14.65
N PRO A 13 -9.14 22.78 15.65
CA PRO A 13 -8.41 21.53 15.50
C PRO A 13 -9.06 20.61 14.48
N ASN A 14 -10.37 20.76 14.20
CA ASN A 14 -11.14 19.85 13.35
C ASN A 14 -10.88 20.05 11.84
N ARG A 15 -10.71 21.29 11.34
CA ARG A 15 -10.53 21.50 9.90
C ARG A 15 -9.16 21.06 9.42
N LYS A 16 -8.10 21.47 10.13
CA LYS A 16 -6.72 21.10 9.77
C LYS A 16 -6.51 19.58 9.87
N SER A 17 -7.05 18.92 10.91
CA SER A 17 -6.97 17.45 11.01
C SER A 17 -7.70 16.75 9.86
N ASN A 18 -8.86 17.26 9.44
CA ASN A 18 -9.63 16.65 8.36
C ASN A 18 -8.90 16.76 7.02
N ASP A 19 -8.31 17.92 6.72
CA ASP A 19 -7.54 18.12 5.48
C ASP A 19 -6.34 17.15 5.41
N GLU A 20 -5.61 16.98 6.52
CA GLU A 20 -4.48 16.06 6.59
C GLU A 20 -4.90 14.59 6.42
N ASN A 21 -6.01 14.19 7.05
CA ASN A 21 -6.57 12.84 6.94
C ASN A 21 -7.00 12.53 5.49
N ILE A 22 -7.67 13.49 4.84
CA ILE A 22 -8.08 13.37 3.43
C ILE A 22 -6.83 13.21 2.55
N MET A 23 -5.82 14.06 2.71
CA MET A 23 -4.59 13.96 1.91
C MET A 23 -3.88 12.61 2.07
N ALA A 24 -3.82 12.09 3.30
CA ALA A 24 -3.21 10.79 3.56
C ALA A 24 -4.05 9.61 3.04
N MET A 25 -5.38 9.67 3.15
CA MET A 25 -6.27 8.71 2.52
C MET A 25 -6.11 8.72 1.00
N LEU A 26 -5.97 9.92 0.39
CA LEU A 26 -5.82 10.08 -1.05
C LEU A 26 -4.58 9.38 -1.59
N ILE A 27 -3.51 9.24 -0.82
CA ILE A 27 -2.34 8.41 -1.18
C ILE A 27 -2.79 6.97 -1.50
N TYR A 28 -3.64 6.35 -0.68
CA TYR A 28 -4.11 4.99 -0.90
C TYR A 28 -5.32 4.90 -1.85
N LEU A 29 -6.11 5.96 -1.98
CA LEU A 29 -7.23 5.97 -2.92
C LEU A 29 -6.73 6.14 -4.37
N LEU A 30 -5.83 7.10 -4.61
CA LEU A 30 -5.27 7.33 -5.95
C LEU A 30 -4.40 6.16 -6.41
N SER A 31 -3.78 5.41 -5.49
CA SER A 31 -2.95 4.26 -5.87
C SER A 31 -3.73 3.19 -6.64
N LEU A 32 -5.03 3.08 -6.42
CA LEU A 32 -5.88 2.12 -7.13
C LEU A 32 -5.97 2.39 -8.64
N PHE A 33 -5.82 3.65 -9.06
CA PHE A 33 -5.97 4.07 -10.46
C PHE A 33 -4.65 4.50 -11.09
N THR A 34 -3.74 5.06 -10.29
CA THR A 34 -2.49 5.66 -10.78
C THR A 34 -1.25 4.88 -10.36
N SER A 35 -1.43 3.78 -9.63
CA SER A 35 -0.34 2.99 -9.04
C SER A 35 0.57 3.89 -8.20
N ILE A 36 1.84 4.06 -8.55
CA ILE A 36 2.81 4.81 -7.73
C ILE A 36 2.77 6.33 -7.95
N ILE A 37 2.29 6.81 -9.11
CA ILE A 37 2.47 8.21 -9.53
C ILE A 37 1.64 9.18 -8.70
N GLY A 38 0.32 8.99 -8.62
CA GLY A 38 -0.57 9.86 -7.85
C GLY A 38 -0.20 9.97 -6.36
N PRO A 39 0.04 8.84 -5.66
CA PRO A 39 0.47 8.84 -4.27
C PRO A 39 1.79 9.59 -4.06
N LEU A 40 2.76 9.42 -4.97
CA LEU A 40 4.07 10.07 -4.89
C LEU A 40 3.96 11.59 -5.06
N ILE A 41 3.10 12.05 -5.98
CA ILE A 41 2.83 13.50 -6.17
C ILE A 41 2.28 14.09 -4.87
N ILE A 42 1.25 13.46 -4.28
CA ILE A 42 0.64 13.94 -3.03
C ILE A 42 1.69 13.96 -1.91
N TRP A 43 2.44 12.88 -1.74
CA TRP A 43 3.44 12.79 -0.69
C TRP A 43 4.53 13.86 -0.85
N LEU A 44 5.09 14.05 -2.04
CA LEU A 44 6.13 15.05 -2.27
C LEU A 44 5.66 16.49 -2.05
N LEU A 45 4.40 16.80 -2.36
CA LEU A 45 3.84 18.14 -2.16
C LEU A 45 3.48 18.42 -0.69
N LYS A 46 3.10 17.40 0.07
CA LYS A 46 2.49 17.57 1.40
C LYS A 46 3.30 17.02 2.58
N LYS A 47 4.39 16.27 2.33
CA LYS A 47 5.22 15.68 3.40
C LYS A 47 5.77 16.69 4.40
N ASP A 48 6.11 17.90 3.96
CA ASP A 48 6.72 18.92 4.82
C ASP A 48 5.63 19.70 5.60
N GLU A 49 4.37 19.60 5.18
CA GLU A 49 3.23 20.26 5.84
C GLU A 49 2.57 19.38 6.92
N SER A 50 2.52 18.05 6.73
CA SER A 50 1.85 17.13 7.66
C SER A 50 2.66 15.86 7.92
N LYS A 51 2.91 15.60 9.21
CA LYS A 51 3.54 14.35 9.69
C LYS A 51 2.70 13.12 9.40
N LEU A 52 1.37 13.26 9.31
CA LEU A 52 0.47 12.16 8.99
C LEU A 52 0.60 11.78 7.52
N VAL A 53 0.63 12.78 6.63
CA VAL A 53 0.88 12.59 5.20
C VAL A 53 2.28 12.06 4.92
N ASP A 54 3.31 12.54 5.61
CA ASP A 54 4.67 12.01 5.47
C ASP A 54 4.74 10.52 5.83
N ARG A 55 4.14 10.13 6.96
CA ARG A 55 4.09 8.72 7.40
C ARG A 55 3.26 7.86 6.46
N ALA A 56 2.13 8.36 5.95
CA ALA A 56 1.31 7.67 4.96
C ALA A 56 2.09 7.41 3.68
N GLY A 57 2.80 8.41 3.14
CA GLY A 57 3.61 8.24 1.94
C GLY A 57 4.80 7.30 2.13
N LYS A 58 5.52 7.38 3.25
CA LYS A 58 6.59 6.43 3.58
C LYS A 58 6.06 5.00 3.72
N ASN A 59 4.96 4.81 4.45
CA ASN A 59 4.34 3.49 4.59
C ASN A 59 3.86 2.95 3.25
N TYR A 60 3.27 3.80 2.40
CA TYR A 60 2.84 3.43 1.06
C TYR A 60 4.01 3.02 0.17
N LEU A 61 5.10 3.79 0.13
CA LEU A 61 6.28 3.44 -0.67
C LEU A 61 6.96 2.17 -0.19
N ASN A 62 7.14 2.03 1.12
CA ASN A 62 7.67 0.81 1.72
C ASN A 62 6.79 -0.39 1.32
N TYR A 63 5.46 -0.23 1.36
CA TYR A 63 4.50 -1.24 0.94
C TYR A 63 4.65 -1.59 -0.54
N THR A 64 4.65 -0.59 -1.44
CA THR A 64 4.78 -0.79 -2.88
C THR A 64 6.07 -1.54 -3.22
N ILE A 65 7.21 -1.11 -2.66
CA ILE A 65 8.51 -1.75 -2.90
C ILE A 65 8.49 -3.19 -2.37
N SER A 66 7.98 -3.41 -1.16
CA SER A 66 7.91 -4.75 -0.56
C SER A 66 7.04 -5.69 -1.39
N TYR A 67 5.87 -5.24 -1.83
CA TYR A 67 4.94 -6.05 -2.61
C TYR A 67 5.43 -6.32 -4.03
N ILE A 68 6.24 -5.43 -4.62
CA ILE A 68 6.96 -5.69 -5.87
C ILE A 68 8.01 -6.80 -5.64
N ILE A 69 8.76 -6.76 -4.54
CA ILE A 69 9.75 -7.82 -4.23
C ILE A 69 9.05 -9.17 -4.05
N TRP A 70 7.96 -9.21 -3.27
CA TRP A 70 7.20 -10.43 -3.06
C TRP A 70 6.57 -10.96 -4.36
N SER A 71 6.06 -10.09 -5.23
CA SER A 71 5.50 -10.53 -6.52
C SER A 71 6.57 -11.11 -7.45
N ILE A 72 7.78 -10.52 -7.48
CA ILE A 72 8.91 -11.08 -8.22
C ILE A 72 9.27 -12.48 -7.70
N VAL A 73 9.34 -12.67 -6.38
CA VAL A 73 9.62 -13.99 -5.79
C VAL A 73 8.58 -15.03 -6.23
N LEU A 74 7.29 -14.69 -6.17
CA LEU A 74 6.22 -15.60 -6.61
C LEU A 74 6.31 -15.92 -8.11
N VAL A 75 6.63 -14.93 -8.95
CA VAL A 75 6.82 -15.13 -10.39
C VAL A 75 8.02 -16.05 -10.66
N VAL A 76 9.15 -15.83 -10.00
CA VAL A 76 10.35 -16.68 -10.17
C VAL A 76 10.06 -18.13 -9.78
N ILE A 77 9.39 -18.36 -8.65
CA ILE A 77 8.97 -19.72 -8.23
C ILE A 77 8.07 -20.36 -9.28
N THR A 78 7.11 -19.60 -9.82
CA THR A 78 6.19 -20.08 -10.86
C THR A 78 6.96 -20.41 -12.15
N LEU A 79 7.91 -19.59 -12.57
CA LEU A 79 8.76 -19.83 -13.74
C LEU A 79 9.63 -21.07 -13.58
N ILE A 80 10.14 -21.33 -12.38
CA ILE A 80 10.87 -22.58 -12.08
C ILE A 80 9.92 -23.78 -12.30
N GLY A 81 8.68 -23.71 -11.80
CA GLY A 81 7.66 -24.73 -12.07
C GLY A 81 7.45 -24.99 -13.56
N VAL A 82 7.31 -23.92 -14.35
CA VAL A 82 7.14 -24.01 -15.81
C VAL A 82 8.37 -24.64 -16.47
N PHE A 83 9.58 -24.26 -16.05
CA PHE A 83 10.81 -24.84 -16.59
C PHE A 83 10.90 -26.35 -16.31
N LEU A 84 10.48 -26.80 -15.13
CA LEU A 84 10.45 -28.23 -14.79
C LEU A 84 9.49 -29.03 -15.68
N ILE A 85 8.37 -28.43 -16.11
CA ILE A 85 7.41 -29.07 -17.04
C ILE A 85 8.04 -29.31 -18.41
N ALA A 86 9.00 -28.48 -18.84
CA ALA A 86 9.66 -28.60 -20.14
C ALA A 86 10.71 -29.73 -20.22
N THR A 87 10.93 -30.48 -19.14
CA THR A 87 11.88 -31.60 -19.10
C THR A 87 11.24 -32.91 -19.58
N ASP A 88 12.03 -33.86 -20.09
CA ASP A 88 11.54 -35.16 -20.58
C ASP A 88 11.36 -36.23 -19.47
N ILE A 89 11.42 -35.84 -18.20
CA ILE A 89 11.37 -36.76 -17.06
C ILE A 89 9.96 -36.75 -16.45
N SER A 90 9.19 -37.83 -16.66
CA SER A 90 7.75 -37.88 -16.31
C SER A 90 7.42 -37.51 -14.85
N PHE A 91 8.26 -37.90 -13.89
CA PHE A 91 8.04 -37.55 -12.47
C PHE A 91 8.25 -36.05 -12.19
N ILE A 92 9.25 -35.42 -12.84
CA ILE A 92 9.54 -33.98 -12.68
C ILE A 92 8.43 -33.13 -13.29
N ILE A 93 7.86 -33.57 -14.40
CA ILE A 93 6.73 -32.89 -15.05
C ILE A 93 5.56 -32.72 -14.07
N ILE A 94 5.20 -33.79 -13.33
CA ILE A 94 4.10 -33.76 -12.35
C ILE A 94 4.40 -32.73 -11.24
N ILE A 95 5.63 -32.70 -10.74
CA ILE A 95 6.06 -31.71 -9.73
C ILE A 95 5.97 -30.29 -10.29
N GLY A 96 6.42 -30.08 -11.53
CA GLY A 96 6.34 -28.80 -12.22
C GLY A 96 4.91 -28.29 -12.34
N PHE A 97 3.95 -29.15 -12.69
CA PHE A 97 2.54 -28.81 -12.73
C PHE A 97 2.00 -28.38 -11.35
N ILE A 98 2.33 -29.12 -10.30
CA ILE A 98 1.89 -28.78 -8.92
C ILE A 98 2.45 -27.42 -8.49
N ILE A 99 3.74 -27.18 -8.70
CA ILE A 99 4.40 -25.90 -8.36
C ILE A 99 3.78 -24.75 -9.14
N THR A 100 3.57 -24.93 -10.45
CA THR A 100 2.99 -23.89 -11.32
C THR A 100 1.55 -23.57 -10.90
N PHE A 101 0.76 -24.60 -10.59
CA PHE A 101 -0.62 -24.44 -10.14
C PHE A 101 -0.70 -23.68 -8.80
N ILE A 102 0.12 -24.07 -7.82
CA ILE A 102 0.24 -23.37 -6.53
C ILE A 102 0.75 -21.94 -6.72
N GLY A 103 1.73 -21.72 -7.60
CA GLY A 103 2.28 -20.40 -7.92
C GLY A 103 1.22 -19.45 -8.45
N ILE A 104 0.44 -19.89 -9.44
CA ILE A 104 -0.67 -19.10 -10.02
C ILE A 104 -1.72 -18.78 -8.96
N LEU A 105 -2.13 -19.77 -8.16
CA LEU A 105 -3.10 -19.56 -7.08
C LEU A 105 -2.59 -18.56 -6.03
N SER A 106 -1.30 -18.65 -5.68
CA SER A 106 -0.66 -17.74 -4.72
C SER A 106 -0.60 -16.31 -5.25
N ILE A 107 -0.28 -16.11 -6.54
CA ILE A 107 -0.28 -14.78 -7.17
C ILE A 107 -1.68 -14.16 -7.13
N PHE A 108 -2.72 -14.94 -7.42
CA PHE A 108 -4.09 -14.46 -7.37
C PHE A 108 -4.51 -14.07 -5.95
N ALA A 109 -4.24 -14.93 -4.96
CA ALA A 109 -4.50 -14.66 -3.56
C ALA A 109 -3.74 -13.42 -3.05
N PHE A 110 -2.47 -13.27 -3.44
CA PHE A 110 -1.64 -12.13 -3.06
C PHE A 110 -2.16 -10.81 -3.65
N SER A 111 -2.67 -10.83 -4.88
CA SER A 111 -3.29 -9.66 -5.52
C SER A 111 -4.53 -9.20 -4.76
N ILE A 112 -5.42 -10.13 -4.39
CA ILE A 112 -6.62 -9.82 -3.58
C ILE A 112 -6.21 -9.25 -2.23
N LEU A 113 -5.24 -9.87 -1.55
CA LEU A 113 -4.75 -9.42 -0.25
C LEU A 113 -4.19 -7.98 -0.32
N SER A 114 -3.39 -7.70 -1.34
CA SER A 114 -2.82 -6.39 -1.63
C SER A 114 -3.91 -5.32 -1.82
N PHE A 115 -4.95 -5.65 -2.58
CA PHE A 115 -6.11 -4.78 -2.78
C PHE A 115 -6.85 -4.51 -1.47
N VAL A 116 -7.19 -5.56 -0.70
CA VAL A 116 -7.89 -5.43 0.58
C VAL A 116 -7.11 -4.56 1.57
N PHE A 117 -5.80 -4.76 1.69
CA PHE A 117 -4.98 -3.94 2.58
C PHE A 117 -4.88 -2.48 2.14
N THR A 118 -4.90 -2.20 0.84
CA THR A 118 -4.96 -0.83 0.34
C THR A 118 -6.26 -0.14 0.75
N ILE A 119 -7.40 -0.85 0.67
CA ILE A 119 -8.69 -0.33 1.14
C ILE A 119 -8.69 -0.09 2.66
N ILE A 120 -8.15 -1.02 3.45
CA ILE A 120 -8.04 -0.85 4.91
C ILE A 120 -7.16 0.35 5.26
N ALA A 121 -6.04 0.52 4.55
CA ALA A 121 -5.15 1.68 4.71
C ALA A 121 -5.90 2.98 4.42
N CYS A 122 -6.60 3.04 3.29
CA CYS A 122 -7.44 4.18 2.89
C CYS A 122 -8.44 4.56 4.00
N VAL A 123 -9.21 3.60 4.52
CA VAL A 123 -10.20 3.83 5.58
C VAL A 123 -9.54 4.26 6.90
N LYS A 124 -8.39 3.67 7.26
CA LYS A 124 -7.69 4.06 8.50
C LYS A 124 -7.13 5.47 8.44
N TYR A 125 -6.51 5.85 7.32
CA TYR A 125 -5.98 7.20 7.14
C TYR A 125 -7.09 8.26 7.05
N TYR A 126 -8.27 7.91 6.55
CA TYR A 126 -9.46 8.78 6.62
C TYR A 126 -9.84 9.13 8.07
N ASN A 127 -9.70 8.17 8.98
CA ASN A 127 -9.94 8.37 10.41
C ASN A 127 -8.73 8.97 11.15
N GLY A 128 -7.67 9.37 10.43
CA GLY A 128 -6.43 9.89 11.01
C GLY A 128 -5.58 8.84 11.74
N GLN A 129 -5.86 7.56 11.53
CA GLN A 129 -5.12 6.46 12.13
C GLN A 129 -4.03 5.98 11.19
N GLU A 130 -2.82 5.86 11.71
CA GLU A 130 -1.72 5.25 10.97
C GLU A 130 -1.96 3.76 10.76
N TYR A 131 -1.62 3.30 9.56
CA TYR A 131 -1.68 1.91 9.22
C TYR A 131 -0.43 1.49 8.46
N VAL A 132 0.16 0.40 8.91
CA VAL A 132 1.28 -0.26 8.24
C VAL A 132 0.71 -1.53 7.64
N ILE A 133 0.79 -1.63 6.32
CA ILE A 133 0.31 -2.80 5.60
C ILE A 133 1.19 -4.00 6.00
N PRO A 134 0.61 -5.16 6.37
CA PRO A 134 1.37 -6.36 6.67
C PRO A 134 2.32 -6.76 5.54
N LEU A 135 3.38 -7.53 5.84
CA LEU A 135 4.40 -7.95 4.87
C LEU A 135 5.21 -6.79 4.23
N THR A 136 5.08 -5.58 4.77
CA THR A 136 5.88 -4.42 4.39
C THR A 136 7.19 -4.38 5.15
N ILE A 137 8.29 -4.29 4.42
CA ILE A 137 9.64 -4.04 4.92
C ILE A 137 9.85 -2.52 4.92
N ARG A 138 10.40 -1.98 6.01
CA ARG A 138 10.68 -0.54 6.15
C ARG A 138 12.04 -0.21 5.54
N PHE A 139 12.04 0.52 4.44
CA PHE A 139 13.25 1.00 3.78
C PHE A 139 13.54 2.47 4.09
N ILE A 140 12.48 3.27 4.21
CA ILE A 140 12.49 4.73 4.45
C ILE A 140 11.68 5.06 5.70
#